data_AF-A0AAV8GMP2-F1
#
_entry.id   AF-A0AAV8GMP2-F1
#
_cell.length_a   1.000
_cell.length_b   1.000
_cell.length_c   1.000
_cell.angle_alpha   90.00
_cell.angle_beta   90.00
_cell.angle_gamma   90.00
#
_symmetry.space_group_name_H-M   'P 1'
#
loop_
_entity.id
_entity.type
_entity.pdbx_description
1 polymer ?
#
loop_
_entity_poly.entity_id
_entity_poly.type
_entity_poly.pdbx_seq_one_letter_code
_entity_poly.pdbx_strand_id
1 'polypeptide(L)'
;MNRRFVSCYESWLEGQKSDLDDLLHISGTPGASQMQLRLITDQCLRNYASYMEQRRSLAREDGPTYFCPPWCTSFENSVLWMGGCRPSLIIRLLYSLTGYEMEAHLDEYLQGLRTATNVGLMTLSARQLQQVNDLHQRTLRAEDRLTSRLATLHEDVADKPLLPIVKERQRTDAASTSSTAVAASSASSLQNFGDDHSGFAAGGNGDAAAALQTYADGQSNLVEQADALRMSTVRALATEILNPSQAVEMLIAAKQLHLSVHTWSLERDRQHGRE
;
A
#
# COMPACT_ATOMS: atom_id res chain seq x y z
N MET A 1 15.13 12.45 3.45
CA MET A 1 14.20 11.32 3.57
C MET A 1 13.95 11.05 5.06
N ASN A 2 12.70 11.05 5.52
CA ASN A 2 12.39 10.80 6.93
C ASN A 2 12.71 9.33 7.26
N ARG A 3 13.75 9.10 8.08
CA ARG A 3 14.26 7.76 8.40
C ARG A 3 13.20 6.83 9.01
N ARG A 4 12.17 7.38 9.66
CA ARG A 4 11.11 6.58 10.28
C ARG A 4 10.34 5.74 9.27
N PHE A 5 10.09 6.25 8.06
CA PHE A 5 9.38 5.52 7.02
C PHE A 5 10.23 4.36 6.47
N VAL A 6 11.52 4.63 6.23
CA VAL A 6 12.47 3.63 5.74
C VAL A 6 12.64 2.52 6.77
N SER A 7 12.91 2.87 8.03
CA SER A 7 13.06 1.87 9.10
C SER A 7 11.78 1.04 9.32
N CYS A 8 10.60 1.65 9.19
CA CYS A 8 9.33 0.90 9.25
C CYS A 8 9.23 -0.15 8.13
N TYR A 9 9.65 0.19 6.91
CA TYR A 9 9.67 -0.74 5.77
C TYR A 9 10.77 -1.80 5.88
N GLU A 10 11.97 -1.43 6.33
CA GLU A 10 13.06 -2.38 6.56
C GLU A 10 12.71 -3.41 7.64
N SER A 11 12.17 -2.96 8.77
CA SER A 11 11.67 -3.87 9.82
C SER A 11 10.53 -4.76 9.33
N TRP A 12 9.69 -4.26 8.42
CA TRP A 12 8.66 -5.09 7.77
C TRP A 12 9.28 -6.19 6.91
N LEU A 13 10.26 -5.87 6.08
CA LEU A 13 10.95 -6.85 5.24
C LEU A 13 11.69 -7.92 6.08
N GLU A 14 12.35 -7.51 7.15
CA GLU A 14 12.98 -8.43 8.11
C GLU A 14 11.95 -9.36 8.76
N GLY A 15 10.82 -8.80 9.20
CA GLY A 15 9.70 -9.59 9.73
C GLY A 15 9.14 -10.57 8.69
N GLN A 16 9.08 -10.20 7.40
CA GLN A 16 8.66 -11.13 6.35
C GLN A 16 9.61 -12.30 6.15
N LYS A 17 10.93 -12.08 6.28
CA LYS A 17 11.94 -13.15 6.23
C LYS A 17 11.82 -14.08 7.42
N SER A 18 11.76 -13.52 8.64
CA SER A 18 11.61 -14.31 9.88
C SER A 18 10.35 -15.16 9.85
N ASP A 19 9.20 -14.58 9.49
CA ASP A 19 7.95 -15.33 9.37
C ASP A 19 8.05 -16.45 8.32
N LEU A 20 8.75 -16.21 7.20
CA LEU A 20 8.93 -17.23 6.15
C LEU A 20 9.76 -18.40 6.68
N ASP A 21 10.85 -18.13 7.40
CA ASP A 21 11.68 -19.17 8.01
C ASP A 21 10.87 -20.02 9.00
N ASP A 22 10.06 -19.39 9.85
CA ASP A 22 9.20 -20.10 10.80
C ASP A 22 8.13 -20.96 10.11
N LEU A 23 7.52 -20.43 9.04
CA LEU A 23 6.52 -21.15 8.25
C LEU A 23 7.13 -22.36 7.50
N LEU A 24 8.32 -22.20 6.94
CA LEU A 24 9.05 -23.29 6.29
C LEU A 24 9.45 -24.37 7.30
N HIS A 25 9.92 -23.96 8.48
CA HIS A 25 10.28 -24.89 9.55
C HIS A 25 9.09 -25.75 10.00
N ILE A 26 7.93 -25.13 10.25
CA ILE A 26 6.74 -25.88 10.69
C ILE A 26 6.13 -26.72 9.56
N SER A 27 6.14 -26.25 8.30
CA SER A 27 5.68 -27.07 7.16
C SER A 27 6.57 -28.30 6.94
N GLY A 28 7.88 -28.16 7.17
CA GLY A 28 8.83 -29.29 7.12
C GLY A 28 8.81 -30.23 8.33
N THR A 29 8.08 -29.90 9.41
CA THR A 29 8.05 -30.71 10.65
C THR A 29 7.07 -31.88 10.50
N PRO A 30 7.54 -33.16 10.52
CA PRO A 30 6.64 -34.31 10.40
C PRO A 30 5.65 -34.36 11.57
N GLY A 31 4.35 -34.43 11.25
CA GLY A 31 3.29 -34.52 12.26
C GLY A 31 2.93 -33.21 12.95
N ALA A 32 3.27 -32.05 12.35
CA ALA A 32 2.80 -30.75 12.84
C ALA A 32 1.27 -30.75 13.03
N SER A 33 0.82 -30.45 14.25
CA SER A 33 -0.60 -30.44 14.59
C SER A 33 -1.31 -29.25 13.96
N GLN A 34 -2.62 -29.39 13.71
CA GLN A 34 -3.44 -28.27 13.24
C GLN A 34 -3.39 -27.06 14.20
N MET A 35 -3.19 -27.29 15.50
CA MET A 35 -3.06 -26.21 16.47
C MET A 35 -1.76 -25.40 16.23
N GLN A 36 -0.63 -26.08 16.00
CA GLN A 36 0.64 -25.39 15.69
C GLN A 36 0.55 -24.58 14.40
N LEU A 37 -0.09 -25.13 13.36
CA LEU A 37 -0.31 -24.44 12.08
C LEU A 37 -1.22 -23.21 12.23
N ARG A 38 -2.23 -23.26 13.11
CA ARG A 38 -3.06 -22.09 13.45
C ARG A 38 -2.27 -21.04 14.21
N LEU A 39 -1.48 -21.44 15.20
CA LEU A 39 -0.68 -20.52 16.00
C LEU A 39 0.31 -19.72 15.17
N ILE A 40 1.01 -20.37 14.22
CA ILE A 40 1.95 -19.67 13.33
C ILE A 40 1.23 -18.77 12.32
N THR A 41 0.07 -19.22 11.82
CA THR A 41 -0.79 -18.40 10.94
C THR A 41 -1.22 -17.13 11.68
N ASP A 42 -1.73 -17.27 12.90
CA ASP A 42 -2.16 -16.14 13.72
C ASP A 42 -0.98 -15.22 14.07
N GLN A 43 0.22 -15.77 14.27
CA GLN A 43 1.43 -14.98 14.49
C GLN A 43 1.76 -14.12 13.27
N CYS A 44 1.73 -14.70 12.07
CA CYS A 44 1.92 -13.95 10.83
C CYS A 44 0.87 -12.82 10.73
N LEU A 45 -0.41 -13.12 10.93
CA LEU A 45 -1.48 -12.11 10.86
C LEU A 45 -1.33 -10.99 11.91
N ARG A 46 -0.82 -11.30 13.10
CA ARG A 46 -0.47 -10.29 14.12
C ARG A 46 0.70 -9.41 13.67
N ASN A 47 1.72 -9.99 13.05
CA ASN A 47 2.86 -9.25 12.52
C ASN A 47 2.43 -8.29 11.38
N TYR A 48 1.57 -8.75 10.46
CA TYR A 48 0.92 -7.89 9.46
C TYR A 48 0.14 -6.73 10.12
N ALA A 49 -0.68 -7.02 11.13
CA ALA A 49 -1.46 -5.99 11.82
C ALA A 49 -0.59 -4.95 12.53
N SER A 50 0.51 -5.39 13.18
CA SER A 50 1.47 -4.50 13.83
C SER A 50 2.11 -3.54 12.83
N TYR A 51 2.56 -4.07 11.68
CA TYR A 51 3.11 -3.24 10.60
C TYR A 51 2.08 -2.23 10.07
N MET A 52 0.85 -2.66 9.83
CA MET A 52 -0.20 -1.76 9.33
C MET A 52 -0.53 -0.64 10.32
N GLU A 53 -0.48 -0.88 11.62
CA GLU A 53 -0.71 0.17 12.62
C GLU A 53 0.43 1.20 12.62
N GLN A 54 1.69 0.76 12.53
CA GLN A 54 2.83 1.68 12.40
C GLN A 54 2.74 2.49 11.11
N ARG A 55 2.43 1.81 10.01
CA ARG A 55 2.25 2.42 8.68
C ARG A 55 1.11 3.42 8.67
N ARG A 56 -0.01 3.12 9.34
CA ARG A 56 -1.15 4.04 9.50
C ARG A 56 -0.77 5.33 10.21
N SER A 57 0.01 5.22 11.30
CA SER A 57 0.51 6.38 12.03
C SER A 57 1.36 7.28 11.12
N LEU A 58 2.31 6.69 10.39
CA LEU A 58 3.17 7.41 9.45
C LEU A 58 2.40 7.98 8.25
N ALA A 59 1.40 7.26 7.72
CA ALA A 59 0.57 7.73 6.62
C ALA A 59 -0.25 8.98 7.00
N ARG A 60 -0.60 9.16 8.28
CA ARG A 60 -1.25 10.38 8.77
C ARG A 60 -0.31 11.58 8.84
N GLU A 61 1.00 11.34 8.97
CA GLU A 61 2.01 12.39 8.90
C GLU A 61 2.29 12.81 7.45
N ASP A 62 2.39 11.84 6.53
CA ASP A 62 2.66 12.10 5.11
C ASP A 62 2.14 10.93 4.22
N GLY A 63 0.86 11.01 3.84
CA GLY A 63 0.20 10.04 2.98
C GLY A 63 0.78 9.92 1.56
N PRO A 64 1.08 11.02 0.86
CA PRO A 64 1.65 11.01 -0.49
C PRO A 64 2.91 10.18 -0.63
N THR A 65 3.76 10.12 0.40
CA THR A 65 5.00 9.34 0.38
C THR A 65 4.75 7.84 0.14
N TYR A 66 3.57 7.30 0.46
CA TYR A 66 3.24 5.89 0.16
C TYR A 66 2.81 5.64 -1.29
N PHE A 67 2.50 6.67 -2.08
CA PHE A 67 2.13 6.50 -3.50
C PHE A 67 3.37 6.46 -4.42
N CYS A 68 4.50 6.98 -3.96
CA CYS A 68 5.79 6.89 -4.64
C CYS A 68 6.92 6.76 -3.61
N PRO A 69 6.96 5.66 -2.84
CA PRO A 69 7.94 5.47 -1.77
C PRO A 69 9.37 5.50 -2.31
N PRO A 70 10.22 6.41 -1.81
CA PRO A 70 11.61 6.51 -2.29
C PRO A 70 12.49 5.35 -1.83
N TRP A 71 11.99 4.47 -0.96
CA TRP A 71 12.66 3.24 -0.51
C TRP A 71 12.29 2.01 -1.37
N CYS A 72 11.40 2.16 -2.35
CA CYS A 72 11.07 1.11 -3.29
C CYS A 72 11.78 1.32 -4.62
N THR A 73 12.10 0.22 -5.28
CA THR A 73 12.66 0.22 -6.63
C THR A 73 11.67 0.76 -7.65
N SER A 74 12.17 1.08 -8.85
CA SER A 74 11.31 1.49 -9.97
C SER A 74 10.28 0.42 -10.36
N PHE A 75 10.60 -0.87 -10.20
CA PHE A 75 9.66 -1.94 -10.48
C PHE A 75 8.58 -2.04 -9.41
N GLU A 76 8.97 -2.04 -8.14
CA GLU A 76 8.02 -2.09 -7.03
C GLU A 76 7.04 -0.92 -7.12
N ASN A 77 7.55 0.29 -7.37
CA ASN A 77 6.72 1.48 -7.57
C ASN A 77 5.73 1.32 -8.74
N SER A 78 6.10 0.63 -9.81
CA SER A 78 5.21 0.41 -10.97
C SER A 78 4.05 -0.55 -10.72
N VAL A 79 4.12 -1.37 -9.67
CA VAL A 79 3.08 -2.36 -9.30
C VAL A 79 2.37 -2.02 -7.98
N LEU A 80 2.70 -0.89 -7.36
CA LEU A 80 2.02 -0.40 -6.15
C LEU A 80 0.58 0.03 -6.45
N TRP A 81 -0.30 -0.31 -5.53
CA TRP A 81 -1.69 0.15 -5.50
C TRP A 81 -1.97 0.74 -4.12
N MET A 82 -2.09 2.07 -3.99
CA MET A 82 -2.34 2.75 -2.70
C MET A 82 -1.35 2.28 -1.59
N GLY A 83 -0.06 2.33 -1.93
CA GLY A 83 1.07 2.03 -1.04
C GLY A 83 1.34 0.58 -0.70
N GLY A 84 0.71 -0.38 -1.38
CA GLY A 84 1.06 -1.80 -1.25
C GLY A 84 0.53 -2.64 -2.41
N CYS A 85 0.52 -3.96 -2.25
CA CYS A 85 -0.03 -4.87 -3.27
C CYS A 85 -1.55 -4.72 -3.41
N ARG A 86 -2.12 -4.96 -4.59
CA ARG A 86 -3.58 -4.99 -4.76
C ARG A 86 -4.14 -6.25 -4.06
N PRO A 87 -5.12 -6.15 -3.14
CA PRO A 87 -5.61 -7.28 -2.34
C PRO A 87 -6.01 -8.52 -3.14
N SER A 88 -6.58 -8.38 -4.34
CA SER A 88 -6.97 -9.48 -5.23
C SER A 88 -5.78 -10.32 -5.71
N LEU A 89 -4.54 -9.84 -5.62
CA LEU A 89 -3.36 -10.59 -6.00
C LEU A 89 -3.13 -11.82 -5.14
N ILE A 90 -3.45 -11.80 -3.83
CA ILE A 90 -3.30 -13.00 -2.99
C ILE A 90 -4.30 -14.09 -3.39
N ILE A 91 -5.49 -13.70 -3.83
CA ILE A 91 -6.53 -14.61 -4.31
C ILE A 91 -6.11 -15.20 -5.67
N ARG A 92 -5.56 -14.37 -6.56
CA ARG A 92 -5.02 -14.84 -7.84
C ARG A 92 -3.84 -15.79 -7.64
N LEU A 93 -2.95 -15.51 -6.69
CA LEU A 93 -1.88 -16.41 -6.31
C LEU A 93 -2.44 -17.75 -5.85
N LEU A 94 -3.45 -17.75 -4.97
CA LEU A 94 -4.12 -18.97 -4.54
C LEU A 94 -4.67 -19.77 -5.73
N TYR A 95 -5.37 -19.14 -6.68
CA TYR A 95 -5.82 -19.83 -7.88
C TYR A 95 -4.66 -20.43 -8.68
N SER A 96 -3.56 -19.70 -8.88
CA SER A 96 -2.39 -20.21 -9.59
C SER A 96 -1.77 -21.42 -8.88
N LEU A 97 -1.64 -21.39 -7.55
CA LEU A 97 -1.13 -22.52 -6.77
C LEU A 97 -2.03 -23.76 -6.93
N THR A 98 -3.34 -23.55 -6.83
CA THR A 98 -4.33 -24.63 -6.97
C THR A 98 -4.34 -25.22 -8.37
N GLY A 99 -4.24 -24.38 -9.40
CA GLY A 99 -4.22 -24.78 -10.80
C GLY A 99 -2.95 -25.55 -11.16
N TYR A 100 -1.80 -25.09 -10.67
CA TYR A 100 -0.52 -25.77 -10.87
C TYR A 100 -0.52 -27.19 -10.28
N GLU A 101 -1.03 -27.36 -9.05
CA GLU A 101 -1.17 -28.70 -8.47
C GLU A 101 -2.16 -29.59 -9.24
N MET A 102 -3.27 -29.03 -9.72
CA MET A 102 -4.23 -29.79 -10.52
C MET A 102 -3.64 -30.27 -11.85
N GLU A 103 -2.89 -29.39 -12.54
CA GLU A 103 -2.25 -29.69 -13.81
C GLU A 103 -1.15 -30.75 -13.65
N ALA A 104 -0.32 -30.66 -12.61
CA ALA A 104 0.75 -31.61 -12.32
C ALA A 104 0.24 -33.05 -12.10
N HIS A 105 -1.04 -33.22 -11.74
CA HIS A 105 -1.65 -34.52 -11.44
C HIS A 105 -2.89 -34.80 -12.29
N LEU A 106 -3.02 -34.14 -13.44
CA LEU A 106 -4.18 -34.28 -14.31
C LEU A 106 -4.33 -35.71 -14.85
N ASP A 107 -3.22 -36.34 -15.24
CA ASP A 107 -3.24 -37.71 -15.77
C ASP A 107 -3.71 -38.74 -14.73
N GLU A 108 -3.22 -38.65 -13.50
CA GLU A 108 -3.65 -39.50 -12.38
C GLU A 108 -5.14 -39.29 -12.07
N TYR A 109 -5.61 -38.04 -12.15
CA TYR A 109 -7.01 -37.69 -11.95
C TYR A 109 -7.90 -38.32 -13.04
N LEU A 110 -7.53 -38.18 -14.32
CA LEU A 110 -8.27 -38.74 -15.45
C LEU A 110 -8.28 -40.28 -15.44
N GLN A 111 -7.23 -40.91 -14.92
CA GLN A 111 -7.14 -42.36 -14.76
C GLN A 111 -7.86 -42.88 -13.51
N GLY A 112 -8.45 -41.99 -12.69
CA GLY A 112 -9.13 -42.37 -11.45
C GLY A 112 -8.19 -42.90 -10.36
N LEU A 113 -6.89 -42.64 -10.47
CA LEU A 113 -5.85 -43.11 -9.54
C LEU A 113 -5.75 -42.24 -8.28
N ARG A 114 -6.39 -41.06 -8.27
CA ARG A 114 -6.45 -40.20 -7.09
C ARG A 114 -7.54 -40.64 -6.12
N THR A 115 -7.10 -41.09 -4.93
CA THR A 115 -7.96 -41.25 -3.75
C THR A 115 -8.08 -39.92 -3.00
N ALA A 116 -9.13 -39.76 -2.18
CA ALA A 116 -9.31 -38.58 -1.31
C ALA A 116 -8.13 -38.31 -0.35
N THR A 117 -7.22 -39.26 -0.20
CA THR A 117 -6.02 -39.22 0.63
C THR A 117 -4.74 -38.78 -0.09
N ASN A 118 -4.74 -38.67 -1.43
CA ASN A 118 -3.56 -38.32 -2.24
C ASN A 118 -3.77 -37.02 -3.03
N VAL A 119 -4.45 -36.07 -2.39
CA VAL A 119 -4.80 -34.77 -2.94
C VAL A 119 -3.74 -33.76 -2.47
N GLY A 120 -3.20 -32.96 -3.41
CA GLY A 120 -2.15 -31.98 -3.14
C GLY A 120 -2.51 -30.99 -2.03
N LEU A 121 -1.49 -30.46 -1.36
CA LEU A 121 -1.63 -29.63 -0.16
C LEU A 121 -2.45 -28.35 -0.42
N MET A 122 -2.41 -27.85 -1.66
CA MET A 122 -3.18 -26.70 -2.13
C MET A 122 -4.40 -27.04 -2.96
N THR A 123 -4.95 -28.25 -2.87
CA THR A 123 -6.24 -28.52 -3.52
C THR A 123 -7.40 -27.97 -2.67
N LEU A 124 -8.26 -27.16 -3.29
CA LEU A 124 -9.46 -26.61 -2.64
C LEU A 124 -10.67 -27.51 -2.87
N SER A 125 -11.49 -27.70 -1.83
CA SER A 125 -12.82 -28.28 -2.00
C SER A 125 -13.74 -27.35 -2.83
N ALA A 126 -14.79 -27.91 -3.44
CA ALA A 126 -15.79 -27.12 -4.18
C ALA A 126 -16.39 -25.99 -3.32
N ARG A 127 -16.64 -26.27 -2.03
CA ARG A 127 -17.13 -25.27 -1.06
C ARG A 127 -16.10 -24.16 -0.84
N GLN A 128 -14.83 -24.51 -0.62
CA GLN A 128 -13.76 -23.52 -0.45
C GLN A 128 -13.61 -22.67 -1.71
N LEU A 129 -13.64 -23.28 -2.91
CA LEU A 129 -13.53 -22.56 -4.17
C LEU A 129 -14.66 -21.54 -4.35
N GLN A 130 -15.90 -21.92 -3.99
CA GLN A 130 -17.04 -21.00 -3.97
C GLN A 130 -16.81 -19.85 -2.98
N GLN A 131 -16.38 -20.15 -1.75
CA GLN A 131 -16.09 -19.12 -0.74
C GLN A 131 -14.95 -18.17 -1.16
N VAL A 132 -13.90 -18.69 -1.80
CA VAL A 132 -12.81 -17.89 -2.36
C VAL A 132 -13.33 -16.98 -3.48
N ASN A 133 -14.18 -17.50 -4.38
CA ASN A 133 -14.78 -16.69 -5.44
C ASN A 133 -15.68 -15.58 -4.88
N ASP A 134 -16.50 -15.87 -3.87
CA ASP A 134 -17.35 -14.87 -3.22
C ASP A 134 -16.53 -13.80 -2.49
N LEU A 135 -15.40 -14.19 -1.88
CA LEU A 135 -14.43 -13.24 -1.34
C LEU A 135 -13.81 -12.39 -2.45
N HIS A 136 -13.38 -13.01 -3.56
CA HIS A 136 -12.79 -12.32 -4.70
C HIS A 136 -13.70 -11.25 -5.27
N GLN A 137 -14.97 -11.57 -5.50
CA GLN A 137 -15.95 -10.61 -6.00
C GLN A 137 -16.15 -9.42 -5.05
N ARG A 138 -16.19 -9.68 -3.73
CA ARG A 138 -16.29 -8.61 -2.72
C ARG A 138 -15.04 -7.74 -2.69
N THR A 139 -13.86 -8.35 -2.75
CA THR A 139 -12.57 -7.65 -2.77
C THR A 139 -12.45 -6.78 -4.02
N LEU A 140 -12.79 -7.29 -5.22
CA LEU A 140 -12.77 -6.51 -6.46
C LEU A 140 -13.70 -5.28 -6.38
N ARG A 141 -14.94 -5.46 -5.90
CA ARG A 141 -15.86 -4.33 -5.72
C ARG A 141 -15.30 -3.27 -4.76
N ALA A 142 -14.61 -3.68 -3.70
CA ALA A 142 -13.98 -2.74 -2.77
C ALA A 142 -12.76 -2.04 -3.40
N GLU A 143 -11.95 -2.76 -4.16
CA GLU A 143 -10.83 -2.20 -4.94
C GLU A 143 -11.31 -1.17 -5.95
N ASP A 144 -12.39 -1.45 -6.68
CA ASP A 144 -12.95 -0.54 -7.68
C ASP A 144 -13.50 0.73 -7.03
N ARG A 145 -14.16 0.60 -5.86
CA ARG A 145 -14.62 1.76 -5.07
C ARG A 145 -13.45 2.63 -4.62
N LEU A 146 -12.39 2.05 -4.09
CA LEU A 146 -11.20 2.80 -3.66
C LEU A 146 -10.48 3.44 -4.85
N THR A 147 -10.39 2.73 -5.98
CA THR A 147 -9.76 3.22 -7.21
C THR A 147 -10.55 4.41 -7.78
N SER A 148 -11.88 4.33 -7.79
CA SER A 148 -12.75 5.43 -8.20
C SER A 148 -12.56 6.67 -7.31
N ARG A 149 -12.43 6.47 -5.99
CA ARG A 149 -12.17 7.56 -5.05
C ARG A 149 -10.80 8.20 -5.26
N LEU A 150 -9.77 7.41 -5.56
CA LEU A 150 -8.45 7.94 -5.93
C LEU A 150 -8.52 8.77 -7.21
N ALA A 151 -9.28 8.31 -8.22
CA ALA A 151 -9.50 9.06 -9.45
C ALA A 151 -10.17 10.41 -9.18
N THR A 152 -11.26 10.43 -8.40
CA THR A 152 -11.91 11.69 -7.98
C THR A 152 -10.94 12.60 -7.21
N LEU A 153 -10.13 12.05 -6.30
CA LEU A 153 -9.14 12.82 -5.58
C LEU A 153 -8.10 13.46 -6.52
N HIS A 154 -7.69 12.74 -7.57
CA HIS A 154 -6.79 13.26 -8.61
C HIS A 154 -7.44 14.33 -9.49
N GLU A 155 -8.73 14.20 -9.83
CA GLU A 155 -9.46 15.20 -10.59
C GLU A 155 -9.61 16.51 -9.79
N ASP A 156 -9.94 16.38 -8.50
CA ASP A 156 -10.10 17.49 -7.56
C ASP A 156 -8.81 18.31 -7.34
N VAL A 157 -7.64 17.78 -7.76
CA VAL A 157 -6.34 18.49 -7.68
C VAL A 157 -6.38 19.82 -8.43
N ALA A 158 -7.13 19.90 -9.54
CA ALA A 158 -7.22 21.11 -10.35
C ALA A 158 -7.82 22.29 -9.57
N ASP A 159 -8.93 22.03 -8.87
CA ASP A 159 -9.66 23.07 -8.15
C ASP A 159 -9.13 23.33 -6.74
N LYS A 160 -8.62 22.28 -6.07
CA LYS A 160 -8.26 22.34 -4.65
C LYS A 160 -6.83 22.80 -4.41
N PRO A 161 -5.75 22.03 -4.67
CA PRO A 161 -4.38 22.50 -4.45
C PRO A 161 -3.85 23.40 -5.57
N LEU A 162 -4.10 23.11 -6.85
CA LEU A 162 -3.43 23.84 -7.93
C LEU A 162 -3.89 25.29 -8.07
N LEU A 163 -5.21 25.53 -8.00
CA LEU A 163 -5.74 26.88 -8.15
C LEU A 163 -5.29 27.84 -7.03
N PRO A 164 -5.34 27.48 -5.72
CA PRO A 164 -4.76 28.26 -4.65
C PRO A 164 -3.25 28.51 -4.81
N ILE A 165 -2.46 27.50 -5.22
CA ILE A 165 -1.03 27.69 -5.50
C ILE A 165 -0.82 28.77 -6.57
N VAL A 166 -1.57 28.72 -7.67
CA VAL A 166 -1.47 29.72 -8.74
C VAL A 166 -1.87 31.11 -8.24
N LYS A 167 -2.96 31.22 -7.49
CA LYS A 167 -3.42 32.49 -6.91
C LYS A 167 -2.41 33.07 -5.93
N GLU A 168 -1.82 32.23 -5.09
CA GLU A 168 -0.81 32.64 -4.12
C GLU A 168 0.43 33.19 -4.82
N ARG A 169 0.92 32.50 -5.86
CA ARG A 169 2.03 32.98 -6.70
C ARG A 169 1.73 34.31 -7.38
N GLN A 170 0.54 34.48 -7.94
CA GLN A 170 0.15 35.76 -8.55
C GLN A 170 0.16 36.91 -7.55
N ARG A 171 -0.27 36.67 -6.30
CA ARG A 171 -0.22 37.66 -5.23
C ARG A 171 1.23 38.00 -4.84
N THR A 172 2.12 37.02 -4.73
CA THR A 172 3.54 37.26 -4.43
C THR A 172 4.22 38.06 -5.55
N ASP A 173 3.91 37.76 -6.81
CA ASP A 173 4.47 38.46 -7.97
C ASP A 173 3.97 39.92 -8.04
N ALA A 174 2.69 40.16 -7.74
CA ALA A 174 2.10 41.49 -7.67
C ALA A 174 2.66 42.34 -6.51
N ALA A 175 2.90 41.74 -5.34
CA ALA A 175 3.53 42.41 -4.20
C ALA A 175 4.99 42.79 -4.49
N SER A 176 5.74 41.93 -5.18
CA SER A 176 7.13 42.16 -5.59
C SER A 176 7.27 43.31 -6.60
N THR A 177 6.32 43.39 -7.54
CA THR A 177 6.26 44.45 -8.57
C THR A 177 5.84 45.79 -7.96
N SER A 178 4.90 45.77 -7.01
CA SER A 178 4.48 46.99 -6.29
C SER A 178 5.60 47.55 -5.41
N SER A 179 6.38 46.68 -4.75
CA SER A 179 7.53 47.07 -3.92
C SER A 179 8.68 47.70 -4.72
N THR A 180 8.92 47.24 -5.95
CA THR A 180 9.91 47.85 -6.86
C THR A 180 9.42 49.19 -7.43
N ALA A 181 8.12 49.33 -7.71
CA ALA A 181 7.53 50.60 -8.12
C ALA A 181 7.54 51.66 -7.01
N VAL A 182 7.24 51.29 -5.75
CA VAL A 182 7.32 52.25 -4.62
C VAL A 182 8.76 52.60 -4.25
N ALA A 183 9.74 51.70 -4.41
CA ALA A 183 11.15 52.04 -4.25
C ALA A 183 11.65 53.03 -5.32
N ALA A 184 11.13 52.93 -6.55
CA ALA A 184 11.43 53.89 -7.61
C ALA A 184 10.76 55.26 -7.37
N SER A 185 9.55 55.30 -6.79
CA SER A 185 8.83 56.56 -6.52
C SER A 185 9.25 57.25 -5.21
N SER A 186 9.79 56.51 -4.24
CA SER A 186 10.28 57.07 -2.97
C SER A 186 11.67 57.73 -3.07
N ALA A 187 12.37 57.56 -4.20
CA ALA A 187 13.54 58.37 -4.52
C ALA A 187 13.20 59.83 -4.89
N SER A 188 11.91 60.17 -5.08
CA SER A 188 11.50 61.48 -5.62
C SER A 188 10.74 62.39 -4.64
N SER A 189 10.42 61.98 -3.41
CA SER A 189 9.61 62.83 -2.53
C SER A 189 9.81 62.53 -1.04
N LEU A 190 10.68 63.32 -0.41
CA LEU A 190 10.65 63.55 1.03
C LEU A 190 9.60 64.61 1.33
N GLN A 191 8.40 64.20 1.78
CA GLN A 191 7.64 64.95 2.78
C GLN A 191 6.36 64.24 3.24
N ASN A 192 6.30 64.11 4.56
CA ASN A 192 5.16 64.36 5.45
C ASN A 192 4.43 63.18 6.13
N PHE A 193 4.15 63.45 7.41
CA PHE A 193 3.61 62.62 8.49
C PHE A 193 2.11 62.37 8.40
N GLY A 194 1.67 61.30 9.06
CA GLY A 194 0.37 61.24 9.75
C GLY A 194 -0.44 59.97 9.49
N ASP A 195 -0.57 59.16 10.54
CA ASP A 195 -1.61 58.16 10.87
C ASP A 195 -2.54 57.64 9.75
N ASP A 196 -2.63 56.31 9.60
CA ASP A 196 -3.94 55.69 9.78
C ASP A 196 -3.90 54.18 10.07
N HIS A 197 -4.89 53.79 10.86
CA HIS A 197 -5.26 52.44 11.23
C HIS A 197 -5.68 51.64 10.00
N SER A 198 -4.99 50.53 9.67
CA SER A 198 -5.62 49.46 8.88
C SER A 198 -5.07 48.10 9.28
N GLY A 199 -5.95 47.33 9.93
CA GLY A 199 -5.82 45.89 10.00
C GLY A 199 -5.97 45.35 8.58
N PHE A 200 -4.85 45.13 7.91
CA PHE A 200 -4.84 44.40 6.66
C PHE A 200 -4.64 42.92 6.99
N ALA A 201 -5.67 42.15 6.69
CA ALA A 201 -5.71 40.71 6.87
C ALA A 201 -4.42 40.05 6.37
N ALA A 202 -3.69 39.44 7.30
CA ALA A 202 -2.67 38.44 7.00
C ALA A 202 -3.35 37.16 6.49
N GLY A 203 -4.01 37.25 5.35
CA GLY A 203 -4.51 36.11 4.57
C GLY A 203 -3.52 35.83 3.44
N GLY A 204 -2.34 35.31 3.76
CA GLY A 204 -1.28 35.17 2.76
C GLY A 204 -0.15 34.25 3.23
N ASN A 205 -0.41 32.94 3.16
CA ASN A 205 0.53 31.80 3.05
C ASN A 205 -0.18 30.45 3.33
N GLY A 206 -1.42 30.48 3.82
CA GLY A 206 -2.11 29.30 4.38
C GLY A 206 -3.06 28.57 3.43
N ASP A 207 -3.50 29.19 2.34
CA ASP A 207 -4.54 28.62 1.45
C ASP A 207 -3.98 27.48 0.59
N ALA A 208 -2.84 27.69 -0.06
CA ALA A 208 -2.16 26.64 -0.82
C ALA A 208 -1.66 25.50 0.07
N ALA A 209 -1.06 25.83 1.22
CA ALA A 209 -0.57 24.84 2.18
C ALA A 209 -1.71 23.98 2.75
N ALA A 210 -2.85 24.59 3.13
CA ALA A 210 -4.02 23.87 3.60
C ALA A 210 -4.64 22.97 2.52
N ALA A 211 -4.64 23.44 1.27
CA ALA A 211 -5.14 22.66 0.14
C ALA A 211 -4.25 21.43 -0.17
N LEU A 212 -2.93 21.60 -0.12
CA LEU A 212 -1.97 20.49 -0.22
C LEU A 212 -2.13 19.49 0.92
N GLN A 213 -2.31 19.99 2.16
CA GLN A 213 -2.55 19.12 3.31
C GLN A 213 -3.85 18.33 3.15
N THR A 214 -4.94 18.96 2.69
CA THR A 214 -6.23 18.29 2.44
C THR A 214 -6.07 17.16 1.41
N TYR A 215 -5.29 17.38 0.36
CA TYR A 215 -4.98 16.35 -0.63
C TYR A 215 -4.16 15.19 -0.02
N ALA A 216 -3.14 15.51 0.78
CA ALA A 216 -2.32 14.54 1.48
C ALA A 216 -3.16 13.69 2.47
N ASP A 217 -4.09 14.30 3.19
CA ASP A 217 -5.02 13.62 4.11
C ASP A 217 -5.96 12.67 3.33
N GLY A 218 -6.41 13.07 2.13
CA GLY A 218 -7.18 12.21 1.25
C GLY A 218 -6.41 10.95 0.82
N GLN A 219 -5.12 11.11 0.47
CA GLN A 219 -4.23 10.00 0.15
C GLN A 219 -3.94 9.11 1.37
N SER A 220 -3.74 9.71 2.55
CA SER A 220 -3.60 9.00 3.82
C SER A 220 -4.81 8.09 4.11
N ASN A 221 -6.01 8.64 3.94
CA ASN A 221 -7.26 7.90 4.15
C ASN A 221 -7.43 6.73 3.16
N LEU A 222 -6.95 6.88 1.92
CA LEU A 222 -6.96 5.79 0.94
C LEU A 222 -5.97 4.67 1.32
N VAL A 223 -4.77 5.02 1.78
CA VAL A 223 -3.77 4.04 2.27
C VAL A 223 -4.35 3.24 3.44
N GLU A 224 -4.95 3.90 4.42
CA GLU A 224 -5.55 3.24 5.59
C GLU A 224 -6.64 2.24 5.20
N GLN A 225 -7.53 2.61 4.27
CA GLN A 225 -8.60 1.71 3.82
C GLN A 225 -8.08 0.58 2.93
N ALA A 226 -7.07 0.84 2.11
CA ALA A 226 -6.43 -0.20 1.31
C ALA A 226 -5.77 -1.24 2.21
N ASP A 227 -5.11 -0.83 3.30
CA ASP A 227 -4.51 -1.75 4.28
C ASP A 227 -5.56 -2.55 5.04
N ALA A 228 -6.67 -1.93 5.44
CA ALA A 228 -7.80 -2.65 6.02
C ALA A 228 -8.37 -3.71 5.07
N LEU A 229 -8.46 -3.40 3.76
CA LEU A 229 -8.91 -4.35 2.74
C LEU A 229 -7.91 -5.50 2.54
N ARG A 230 -6.59 -5.22 2.53
CA ARG A 230 -5.54 -6.27 2.51
C ARG A 230 -5.68 -7.20 3.71
N MET A 231 -5.78 -6.65 4.91
CA MET A 231 -5.83 -7.41 6.15
C MET A 231 -7.09 -8.27 6.24
N SER A 232 -8.25 -7.71 5.91
CA SER A 232 -9.51 -8.47 5.92
C SER A 232 -9.51 -9.59 4.87
N THR A 233 -8.94 -9.35 3.69
CA THR A 233 -8.84 -10.37 2.63
C THR A 233 -7.93 -11.53 3.06
N VAL A 234 -6.71 -11.25 3.53
CA VAL A 234 -5.78 -12.31 3.94
C VAL A 234 -6.28 -13.06 5.17
N ARG A 235 -6.91 -12.37 6.13
CA ARG A 235 -7.51 -13.00 7.31
C ARG A 235 -8.65 -13.94 6.91
N ALA A 236 -9.60 -13.49 6.09
CA ALA A 236 -10.71 -14.33 5.64
C ALA A 236 -10.22 -15.61 4.95
N LEU A 237 -9.20 -15.50 4.08
CA LEU A 237 -8.57 -16.67 3.47
C LEU A 237 -7.96 -17.59 4.53
N ALA A 238 -7.07 -17.06 5.39
CA ALA A 238 -6.24 -17.85 6.28
C ALA A 238 -6.99 -18.46 7.48
N THR A 239 -8.08 -17.83 7.95
CA THR A 239 -8.76 -18.24 9.19
C THR A 239 -10.18 -18.74 8.99
N GLU A 240 -10.86 -18.37 7.89
CA GLU A 240 -12.28 -18.68 7.68
C GLU A 240 -12.51 -19.67 6.52
N ILE A 241 -11.68 -19.64 5.48
CA ILE A 241 -11.88 -20.42 4.25
C ILE A 241 -10.92 -21.60 4.17
N LEU A 242 -9.63 -21.34 4.33
CA LEU A 242 -8.59 -22.37 4.22
C LEU A 242 -8.48 -23.18 5.51
N ASN A 243 -8.10 -24.45 5.36
CA ASN A 243 -7.62 -25.21 6.50
C ASN A 243 -6.21 -24.75 6.90
N PRO A 244 -5.72 -25.08 8.12
CA PRO A 244 -4.45 -24.54 8.60
C PRO A 244 -3.24 -24.86 7.71
N SER A 245 -3.21 -26.04 7.08
CA SER A 245 -2.12 -26.42 6.18
C SER A 245 -2.13 -25.59 4.89
N GLN A 246 -3.30 -25.44 4.27
CA GLN A 246 -3.48 -24.57 3.10
C GLN A 246 -3.14 -23.10 3.42
N ALA A 247 -3.49 -22.62 4.61
CA ALA A 247 -3.18 -21.26 5.03
C ALA A 247 -1.66 -21.03 5.16
N VAL A 248 -0.94 -21.99 5.76
CA VAL A 248 0.53 -21.95 5.87
C VAL A 248 1.18 -21.94 4.49
N GLU A 249 0.79 -22.85 3.59
CA GLU A 249 1.32 -22.87 2.22
C GLU A 249 1.04 -21.59 1.44
N MET A 250 -0.17 -21.01 1.59
CA MET A 250 -0.52 -19.75 0.95
C MET A 250 0.40 -18.63 1.44
N LEU A 251 0.65 -18.57 2.74
CA LEU A 251 1.51 -17.55 3.35
C LEU A 251 2.98 -17.74 2.96
N ILE A 252 3.47 -18.98 2.87
CA ILE A 252 4.81 -19.29 2.35
C ILE A 252 4.95 -18.75 0.93
N ALA A 253 4.05 -19.15 0.03
CA ALA A 253 4.10 -18.75 -1.37
C ALA A 253 4.01 -17.21 -1.53
N ALA A 254 3.15 -16.56 -0.74
CA ALA A 254 3.02 -15.10 -0.77
C ALA A 254 4.29 -14.38 -0.31
N LYS A 255 4.92 -14.86 0.78
CA LYS A 255 6.17 -14.28 1.30
C LYS A 255 7.34 -14.52 0.36
N GLN A 256 7.47 -15.73 -0.18
CA GLN A 256 8.46 -16.05 -1.21
C GLN A 256 8.31 -15.12 -2.41
N LEU A 257 7.10 -14.99 -2.96
CA LEU A 257 6.84 -14.08 -4.09
C LEU A 257 7.25 -12.64 -3.77
N HIS A 258 6.83 -12.11 -2.61
CA HIS A 258 7.17 -10.75 -2.20
C HIS A 258 8.68 -10.52 -2.08
N LEU A 259 9.39 -11.43 -1.39
CA LEU A 259 10.84 -11.33 -1.18
C LEU A 259 11.63 -11.52 -2.48
N SER A 260 11.19 -12.42 -3.37
CA SER A 260 11.78 -12.62 -4.69
C SER A 260 11.60 -11.39 -5.57
N VAL A 261 10.39 -10.81 -5.60
CA VAL A 261 10.13 -9.55 -6.34
C VAL A 261 11.06 -8.44 -5.84
N HIS A 262 11.17 -8.27 -4.52
CA HIS A 262 12.06 -7.27 -3.93
C HIS A 262 13.52 -7.48 -4.38
N THR A 263 14.05 -8.70 -4.22
CA THR A 263 15.43 -9.05 -4.58
C THR A 263 15.71 -8.84 -6.07
N TRP A 264 14.84 -9.35 -6.94
CA TRP A 264 15.00 -9.21 -8.39
C TRP A 264 14.88 -7.77 -8.85
N SER A 265 14.01 -6.99 -8.20
CA SER A 265 13.84 -5.58 -8.53
C SER A 265 15.06 -4.73 -8.17
N LEU A 266 15.71 -5.03 -7.05
CA LEU A 266 16.96 -4.38 -6.64
C LEU A 266 18.08 -4.68 -7.65
N GLU A 267 18.22 -5.94 -8.04
CA GLU A 267 19.21 -6.34 -9.05
C GLU A 267 18.95 -5.64 -10.40
N ARG A 268 17.69 -5.53 -10.81
CA ARG A 268 17.31 -4.77 -12.01
C ARG A 268 17.73 -3.30 -11.93
N ASP A 269 17.48 -2.63 -10.80
CA ASP A 269 17.85 -1.21 -10.65
C ASP A 269 19.37 -1.02 -10.61
N ARG A 270 20.14 -1.95 -10.02
CA ARG A 270 21.61 -1.98 -10.12
C ARG A 270 22.07 -2.07 -11.58
N GLN A 271 21.47 -2.95 -12.38
CA GLN A 271 21.80 -3.12 -13.81
C GLN A 271 21.50 -1.87 -14.65
N HIS A 272 20.56 -1.03 -14.22
CA HIS A 272 20.21 0.24 -14.86
C HIS A 272 20.88 1.47 -14.24
N GLY A 273 21.76 1.31 -13.24
CA GLY A 273 22.47 2.41 -12.59
C GLY A 273 21.57 3.34 -11.76
N ARG A 274 20.54 2.81 -11.09
CA ARG A 274 19.54 3.56 -10.32
C ARG A 274 19.72 3.45 -8.80
N GLU A 275 20.96 3.34 -8.31
CA GLU A 275 21.27 3.31 -6.87
C GLU A 275 21.07 4.67 -6.18
#